data_AF-A0A6N2CJQ6-F1
#
_entry.id   AF-A0A6N2CJQ6-F1
#
_cell.length_a   1.000
_cell.length_b   1.000
_cell.length_c   1.000
_cell.angle_alpha   90.00
_cell.angle_beta   90.00
_cell.angle_gamma   90.00
#
_symmetry.space_group_name_H-M   'P 1'
#
loop_
_entity.id
_entity.type
_entity.pdbx_description
1 polymer ?
#
loop_
_entity_poly.entity_id
_entity_poly.type
_entity_poly.pdbx_seq_one_letter_code
_entity_poly.pdbx_strand_id
1 'polypeptide(L)'
;MEPSVLPIIATDPVKIHYCDPRLPCPAPHVVFVLGGPGAGKGTMCELAAEQLGWVHLSMGDLLRAEELAGGPNTRDIAEAINAGRLVPDAILMTLLRNHTRATG
;
A
#
# COMPACT_ATOMS: atom_id res chain seq x y z
N MET A 1 -29.89 20.44 3.04
CA MET A 1 -28.60 20.50 2.34
C MET A 1 -27.84 19.27 2.77
N GLU A 2 -28.10 18.15 2.10
CA GLU A 2 -27.49 16.84 2.41
C GLU A 2 -26.04 16.83 1.92
N PRO A 3 -25.08 16.24 2.66
CA PRO A 3 -23.77 15.96 2.12
C PRO A 3 -23.89 14.84 1.09
N SER A 4 -23.43 15.11 -0.13
CA SER A 4 -23.37 14.14 -1.23
C SER A 4 -22.49 12.95 -0.85
N VAL A 5 -23.12 11.86 -0.42
CA VAL A 5 -22.46 10.56 -0.33
C VAL A 5 -22.28 10.06 -1.76
N LEU A 6 -21.06 10.16 -2.28
CA LEU A 6 -20.68 9.48 -3.52
C LEU A 6 -21.02 7.98 -3.37
N PRO A 7 -21.67 7.35 -4.36
CA PRO A 7 -22.09 5.97 -4.24
C PRO A 7 -20.83 5.10 -4.13
N ILE A 8 -20.74 4.33 -3.05
CA ILE A 8 -19.79 3.22 -2.95
C ILE A 8 -20.15 2.30 -4.11
N ILE A 9 -19.26 2.28 -5.11
CA ILE A 9 -19.38 1.50 -6.35
C ILE A 9 -19.76 0.07 -5.96
N ALA A 10 -20.81 -0.48 -6.58
CA ALA A 10 -21.14 -1.89 -6.46
C ALA A 10 -19.88 -2.70 -6.83
N THR A 11 -19.22 -3.28 -5.82
CA THR A 11 -18.02 -4.09 -6.04
C THR A 11 -18.47 -5.44 -6.54
N ASP A 12 -17.84 -5.92 -7.62
CA ASP A 12 -17.98 -7.31 -8.05
C ASP A 12 -17.78 -8.23 -6.83
N PRO A 13 -18.51 -9.36 -6.74
CA PRO A 13 -18.33 -10.30 -5.63
C PRO A 13 -16.85 -10.67 -5.52
N VAL A 14 -16.31 -10.60 -4.30
CA VAL A 14 -14.92 -10.97 -4.01
C VAL A 14 -14.66 -12.36 -4.57
N LYS A 15 -13.90 -12.43 -5.67
CA LYS A 15 -13.56 -13.68 -6.30
C LYS A 15 -12.36 -14.27 -5.56
N ILE A 16 -12.61 -15.31 -4.78
CA ILE A 16 -11.55 -16.04 -4.09
C ILE A 16 -10.83 -16.91 -5.13
N HIS A 17 -9.60 -16.54 -5.44
CA HIS A 17 -8.70 -17.37 -6.25
C HIS A 17 -7.79 -18.16 -5.32
N TYR A 18 -7.83 -19.49 -5.42
CA TYR A 18 -6.77 -20.34 -4.88
C TYR A 18 -5.62 -20.35 -5.88
N CYS A 19 -4.73 -19.36 -5.78
CA CYS A 19 -3.54 -19.29 -6.62
C CYS A 19 -2.39 -20.05 -5.95
N ASP A 20 -1.68 -20.86 -6.75
CA ASP A 20 -0.37 -21.37 -6.35
C ASP A 20 0.63 -20.21 -6.40
N PRO A 21 1.25 -19.80 -5.28
CA PRO A 21 2.19 -18.67 -5.24
C PRO A 21 3.46 -18.93 -6.07
N ARG A 22 3.69 -20.16 -6.54
CA ARG A 22 4.79 -20.52 -7.44
C ARG A 22 4.46 -20.30 -8.91
N LEU A 23 3.19 -20.09 -9.26
CA LEU A 23 2.76 -19.77 -10.62
C LEU A 23 2.78 -18.25 -10.85
N PRO A 24 2.99 -17.80 -12.10
CA PRO A 24 3.00 -16.37 -12.40
C PRO A 24 1.68 -15.69 -12.00
N CYS A 25 1.76 -14.56 -11.29
CA CYS A 25 0.58 -13.78 -10.94
C CYS A 25 -0.13 -13.31 -12.22
N PRO A 26 -1.45 -13.52 -12.37
CA PRO A 26 -2.20 -12.99 -13.51
C PRO A 26 -2.11 -11.47 -13.55
N ALA A 27 -2.05 -10.89 -14.76
CA ALA A 27 -2.03 -9.46 -14.93
C ALA A 27 -3.39 -8.82 -14.51
N PRO A 28 -3.40 -7.64 -13.87
CA PRO A 28 -2.23 -6.85 -13.48
C PRO A 28 -1.50 -7.41 -12.24
N HIS A 29 -0.17 -7.33 -12.25
CA HIS A 29 0.75 -7.91 -11.25
C HIS A 29 0.83 -7.11 -9.93
N VAL A 30 -0.31 -6.73 -9.34
CA VAL A 30 -0.33 -6.02 -8.04
C VAL A 30 -1.00 -6.91 -7.00
N VAL A 31 -0.24 -7.27 -5.97
CA VAL A 31 -0.70 -8.09 -4.85
C VAL A 31 -0.75 -7.23 -3.60
N PHE A 32 -1.93 -7.14 -2.98
CA PHE A 32 -2.10 -6.49 -1.67
C PHE A 32 -2.06 -7.53 -0.57
N VAL A 33 -1.15 -7.37 0.39
CA VAL A 33 -1.03 -8.23 1.56
C VAL A 33 -1.64 -7.53 2.78
N LEU A 34 -2.74 -8.08 3.31
CA LEU A 34 -3.53 -7.49 4.38
C LEU A 34 -3.47 -8.35 5.66
N GLY A 35 -3.65 -7.71 6.81
CA GLY A 35 -3.60 -8.38 8.12
C GLY A 35 -3.26 -7.43 9.26
N GLY A 36 -3.61 -7.80 10.50
CA GLY A 36 -3.39 -6.97 11.68
C GLY A 36 -1.92 -6.68 12.01
N PRO A 37 -1.64 -5.78 12.99
CA PRO A 37 -0.29 -5.58 13.52
C PRO A 37 0.32 -6.90 14.00
N GLY A 38 1.61 -7.13 13.73
CA GLY A 38 2.31 -8.35 14.13
C GLY A 38 2.02 -9.61 13.29
N ALA A 39 1.13 -9.56 12.30
CA ALA A 39 0.78 -10.72 11.46
C ALA A 39 1.89 -11.20 10.48
N GLY A 40 3.10 -10.64 10.54
CA GLY A 40 4.24 -11.09 9.71
C GLY A 40 4.21 -10.66 8.24
N LYS A 41 3.32 -9.73 7.85
CA LYS A 41 3.18 -9.27 6.44
C LYS A 41 4.49 -8.79 5.82
N GLY A 42 5.24 -7.94 6.55
CA GLY A 42 6.52 -7.39 6.07
C GLY A 42 7.51 -8.50 5.73
N THR A 43 7.70 -9.44 6.67
CA THR A 43 8.54 -10.63 6.48
C THR A 43 8.10 -11.45 5.26
N MET A 44 6.80 -11.67 5.07
CA MET A 44 6.31 -12.42 3.90
C MET A 44 6.55 -11.68 2.58
N CYS A 45 6.38 -10.35 2.56
CA CYS A 45 6.66 -9.54 1.37
C CYS A 45 8.15 -9.48 1.04
N GLU A 46 9.02 -9.37 2.05
CA GLU A 46 10.48 -9.45 1.88
C GLU A 46 10.90 -10.79 1.27
N LEU A 47 10.38 -11.90 1.81
CA LEU A 47 10.62 -13.24 1.25
C LEU A 47 10.10 -13.37 -0.18
N ALA A 48 8.93 -12.81 -0.50
CA ALA A 48 8.40 -12.81 -1.86
C ALA A 48 9.31 -12.01 -2.82
N ALA A 49 9.86 -10.88 -2.38
CA ALA A 49 10.80 -10.12 -3.18
C ALA A 49 12.09 -10.91 -3.45
N GLU A 50 12.66 -11.53 -2.42
CA GLU A 50 13.90 -12.32 -2.52
C GLU A 50 13.72 -13.60 -3.34
N GLN A 51 12.63 -14.34 -3.13
CA GLN A 51 12.46 -15.69 -3.70
C GLN A 51 11.76 -15.70 -5.06
N LEU A 52 10.87 -14.73 -5.31
CA LEU A 52 10.06 -14.67 -6.54
C LEU A 52 10.48 -13.53 -7.47
N GLY A 53 11.47 -12.71 -7.07
CA GLY A 53 11.90 -11.54 -7.84
C GLY A 53 10.86 -10.43 -7.90
N TRP A 54 9.95 -10.39 -6.92
CA TRP A 54 8.89 -9.37 -6.86
C TRP A 54 9.43 -8.03 -6.35
N VAL A 55 8.77 -6.95 -6.72
CA VAL A 55 9.04 -5.62 -6.15
C VAL A 55 8.17 -5.44 -4.91
N HIS A 56 8.82 -5.27 -3.75
CA HIS A 56 8.13 -4.96 -2.51
C HIS A 56 7.93 -3.44 -2.38
N LEU A 57 6.67 -3.01 -2.29
CA LEU A 57 6.29 -1.62 -2.00
C LEU A 57 5.63 -1.53 -0.62
N SER A 58 6.37 -1.02 0.36
CA SER A 58 5.89 -0.83 1.72
C SER A 58 5.45 0.62 1.95
N MET A 59 4.13 0.85 2.04
CA MET A 59 3.60 2.20 2.32
C MET A 59 4.11 2.76 3.65
N GLY A 60 4.30 1.90 4.65
CA GLY A 60 4.84 2.32 5.94
C GLY A 60 6.26 2.88 5.81
N ASP A 61 7.10 2.27 4.96
CA ASP A 61 8.48 2.71 4.79
C ASP A 61 8.58 3.96 3.93
N LEU A 62 7.74 4.07 2.90
CA LEU A 62 7.62 5.30 2.11
C LEU A 62 7.22 6.51 2.96
N LEU A 63 6.24 6.33 3.85
CA LEU A 63 5.80 7.40 4.74
C LEU A 63 6.88 7.80 5.74
N ARG A 64 7.59 6.84 6.35
CA ARG A 64 8.69 7.10 7.28
C ARG A 64 9.86 7.79 6.59
N ALA A 65 10.17 7.42 5.35
CA ALA A 65 11.20 8.06 4.55
C ALA A 65 10.83 9.52 4.21
N GLU A 66 9.58 9.77 3.81
CA GLU A 66 9.07 11.12 3.53
C GLU A 66 9.06 12.01 4.79
N GLU A 67 8.71 11.44 5.95
CA GLU A 67 8.78 12.12 7.24
C GLU A 67 10.24 12.50 7.61
N LEU A 68 11.18 11.55 7.47
CA LEU A 68 12.60 11.78 7.75
C LEU A 68 13.25 12.78 6.78
N ALA A 69 12.76 12.88 5.55
CA ALA A 69 13.25 13.83 4.56
C ALA A 69 12.93 15.29 4.92
N GLY A 70 12.01 15.55 5.87
CA GLY A 70 11.70 16.90 6.35
C GLY A 70 10.94 17.75 5.32
N GLY A 71 10.23 17.12 4.38
CA GLY A 71 9.44 17.78 3.35
C GLY A 71 8.13 18.42 3.87
N PRO A 72 7.34 19.05 2.99
CA PRO A 72 6.10 19.74 3.35
C PRO A 72 5.04 18.82 3.99
N ASN A 73 5.10 17.52 3.70
CA ASN A 73 4.16 16.52 4.20
C ASN A 73 4.52 15.98 5.60
N THR A 74 5.71 16.28 6.11
CA THR A 74 6.28 15.67 7.34
C THR A 74 5.33 15.77 8.53
N ARG A 75 4.78 16.97 8.77
CA ARG A 75 3.90 17.21 9.91
C ARG A 75 2.63 16.36 9.83
N ASP A 76 2.00 16.33 8.66
CA ASP A 76 0.72 15.66 8.46
C ASP A 76 0.89 14.14 8.52
N ILE A 77 2.03 13.62 8.04
CA ILE A 77 2.41 12.20 8.18
C ILE A 77 2.64 11.84 9.65
N ALA A 78 3.47 12.60 10.36
CA ALA A 78 3.79 12.35 11.76
C ALA A 78 2.53 12.36 12.64
N GLU A 79 1.65 13.34 12.43
CA GLU A 79 0.39 13.45 13.18
C GLU A 79 -0.52 12.23 12.93
N ALA A 80 -0.69 11.83 11.67
CA ALA A 80 -1.52 10.68 11.33
C ALA A 80 -0.97 9.38 11.92
N ILE A 81 0.34 9.12 11.80
CA ILE A 81 0.99 7.91 12.32
C ILE A 81 0.87 7.86 13.84
N ASN A 82 1.19 8.95 14.55
CA ASN A 82 1.13 8.99 16.01
C ASN A 82 -0.30 8.82 16.54
N ALA A 83 -1.29 9.31 15.80
CA ALA A 83 -2.71 9.17 16.15
C ALA A 83 -3.34 7.84 15.69
N GLY A 84 -2.60 6.96 15.01
CA GLY A 84 -3.14 5.73 14.42
C GLY A 84 -4.21 5.97 13.34
N ARG A 85 -4.16 7.12 12.67
CA ARG A 85 -5.08 7.51 11.59
C ARG A 85 -4.45 7.25 10.23
N LEU A 86 -5.28 7.21 9.19
CA LEU A 86 -4.81 7.16 7.81
C LEU A 86 -4.21 8.50 7.41
N VAL A 87 -3.07 8.43 6.73
CA VAL A 87 -2.45 9.59 6.06
C VAL A 87 -3.35 10.01 4.89
N PRO A 88 -3.48 11.31 4.58
CA PRO A 88 -4.28 11.77 3.44
C PRO A 88 -3.93 11.07 2.12
N ASP A 89 -4.96 10.65 1.37
CA ASP A 89 -4.82 9.93 0.10
C ASP A 89 -3.92 10.65 -0.91
N ALA A 90 -3.97 11.98 -0.96
CA ALA A 90 -3.15 12.78 -1.87
C ALA A 90 -1.63 12.55 -1.65
N ILE A 91 -1.22 12.38 -0.40
CA ILE A 91 0.19 12.11 -0.03
C ILE A 91 0.52 10.67 -0.43
N LEU A 92 -0.31 9.70 -0.05
CA LEU A 92 -0.13 8.28 -0.39
C LEU A 92 -0.01 8.06 -1.90
N MET A 93 -0.89 8.67 -2.69
CA MET A 93 -0.90 8.55 -4.15
C MET A 93 0.32 9.20 -4.81
N THR A 94 0.83 10.28 -4.23
CA THR A 94 2.05 10.93 -4.71
C THR A 94 3.26 10.05 -4.46
N LEU A 95 3.40 9.49 -3.26
CA LEU A 95 4.48 8.55 -2.92
C LEU A 95 4.43 7.29 -3.79
N LEU A 96 3.23 6.71 -3.97
CA LEU A 96 3.03 5.54 -4.83
C LEU A 96 3.42 5.82 -6.28
N ARG A 97 2.99 6.95 -6.86
CA ARG A 97 3.34 7.30 -8.25
C ARG A 97 4.84 7.48 -8.45
N ASN A 98 5.53 8.06 -7.47
CA ASN A 98 6.96 8.31 -7.57
C ASN A 98 7.76 7.00 -7.54
N HIS A 99 7.34 6.04 -6.71
CA HIS A 99 8.00 4.73 -6.64
C HIS A 99 7.62 3.79 -7.79
N THR A 100 6.36 3.75 -8.20
CA THR A 100 5.92 2.86 -9.29
C THR A 100 6.51 3.24 -10.65
N ARG A 101 6.76 4.53 -10.91
CA ARG A 101 7.41 5.00 -12.15
C ARG A 101 8.93 4.77 -12.19
N ALA A 102 9.56 4.55 -11.04
CA ALA A 102 11.00 4.32 -10.96
C ALA A 102 11.38 2.84 -11.18
N THR A 103 10.41 1.93 -11.16
CA THR A 103 10.62 0.47 -11.22
C THR A 103 10.12 -0.18 -12.51
N GLY A 104 9.86 0.61 -13.56
CA GLY A 104 9.54 0.13 -14.91
C GLY A 104 10.50 0.71 -15.94
#